data_AF-A0AAW4W806-F1
#
_entry.id   AF-A0AAW4W806-F1
#
_cell.length_a   1.000
_cell.length_b   1.000
_cell.length_c   1.000
_cell.angle_alpha   90.00
_cell.angle_beta   90.00
_cell.angle_gamma   90.00
#
_symmetry.space_group_name_H-M   'P 1'
#
loop_
_entity.id
_entity.type
_entity.pdbx_description
1 polymer ?
#
loop_
_entity_poly.entity_id
_entity_poly.type
_entity_poly.pdbx_seq_one_letter_code
_entity_poly.pdbx_strand_id
1 'polypeptide(L)'
;MCQEETKTYHKDDNFIFLDKTGKRIHDHAINNVIRRLNGVRNEKDAFVIDGRPSGNHSIRRTTISELHEAMVISEDTLKTFAGHKDISTTQKCYIHQTKDITEYAEEFAKVLDS
;
A
#
# COMPACT_ATOMS: atom_id res chain seq x y z
N MET A 1 -10.54 10.77 46.60
CA MET A 1 -9.39 9.98 46.13
C MET A 1 -9.63 9.65 44.68
N CYS A 2 -8.91 10.29 43.75
CA CYS A 2 -9.00 9.96 42.33
C CYS A 2 -8.31 8.61 42.14
N GLN A 3 -9.06 7.60 41.69
CA GLN A 3 -8.48 6.32 41.30
C GLN A 3 -7.80 6.52 39.94
N GLU A 4 -6.47 6.42 39.91
CA GLU A 4 -5.73 6.32 38.66
C GLU A 4 -6.08 4.97 38.00
N GLU A 5 -6.81 5.02 36.89
CA GLU A 5 -7.03 3.86 36.03
C GLU A 5 -5.67 3.38 35.49
N THR A 6 -5.17 2.28 36.06
CA THR A 6 -4.04 1.56 35.49
C THR A 6 -4.48 0.93 34.19
N LYS A 7 -4.16 1.58 33.06
CA LYS A 7 -4.30 1.01 31.72
C LYS A 7 -3.46 -0.27 31.65
N THR A 8 -4.13 -1.41 31.82
CA THR A 8 -3.52 -2.71 31.66
C THR A 8 -3.40 -2.93 30.15
N TYR A 9 -2.21 -2.73 29.59
CA TYR A 9 -1.94 -3.07 28.20
C TYR A 9 -1.93 -4.59 28.09
N HIS A 10 -3.05 -5.18 27.66
CA HIS A 10 -3.06 -6.58 27.26
C HIS A 10 -2.04 -6.75 26.14
N LYS A 11 -1.07 -7.64 26.35
CA LYS A 11 -0.10 -7.99 25.33
C LYS A 11 -0.86 -8.77 24.27
N ASP A 12 -1.07 -8.12 23.14
CA ASP A 12 -1.89 -8.65 22.05
C ASP A 12 -1.07 -9.73 21.33
N ASP A 13 -1.10 -10.97 21.85
CA ASP A 13 -0.22 -12.06 21.39
C ASP A 13 -0.88 -12.97 20.31
N ASN A 14 -2.15 -12.71 19.96
CA ASN A 14 -2.92 -13.51 18.97
C ASN A 14 -2.68 -13.05 17.52
N PHE A 15 -1.42 -12.95 17.11
CA PHE A 15 -1.08 -12.54 15.74
C PHE A 15 -1.38 -13.65 14.72
N ILE A 16 -1.96 -13.27 13.57
CA ILE A 16 -2.25 -14.19 12.46
C ILE A 16 -0.98 -14.52 11.66
N PHE A 17 -0.09 -13.55 11.48
CA PHE A 17 1.14 -13.71 10.71
C PHE A 17 2.33 -13.93 11.65
N LEU A 18 2.78 -15.19 11.69
CA LEU A 18 3.86 -15.65 12.56
C LEU A 18 5.10 -16.04 11.77
N ASP A 19 6.25 -15.96 12.42
CA ASP A 19 7.48 -16.58 11.95
C ASP A 19 7.52 -18.08 12.30
N LYS A 20 8.59 -18.75 11.88
CA LYS A 20 8.81 -20.19 12.13
C LYS A 20 8.90 -20.56 13.62
N THR A 21 9.03 -19.59 14.51
CA THR A 21 9.09 -19.78 15.96
C THR A 21 7.74 -19.51 16.64
N GLY A 22 6.70 -19.17 15.87
CA GLY A 22 5.38 -18.83 16.39
C GLY A 22 5.28 -17.40 16.93
N LYS A 23 6.26 -16.53 16.66
CA LYS A 23 6.22 -15.11 17.07
C LYS A 23 5.74 -14.24 15.92
N ARG A 24 5.20 -13.05 16.23
CA ARG A 24 4.82 -12.05 15.21
C ARG A 24 5.95 -11.85 14.20
N ILE A 25 5.64 -12.00 12.91
CA ILE A 25 6.62 -11.75 11.86
C ILE A 25 7.01 -10.26 11.81
N HIS A 26 8.31 -9.98 11.65
CA HIS A 26 8.82 -8.63 11.47
C HIS A 26 8.64 -8.18 10.00
N ASP A 27 8.38 -6.90 9.76
CA ASP A 27 8.18 -6.34 8.42
C ASP A 27 9.37 -6.60 7.47
N HIS A 28 10.61 -6.55 7.98
CA HIS A 28 11.83 -6.90 7.27
C HIS A 28 11.83 -8.33 6.73
N ALA A 29 11.29 -9.28 7.49
CA ALA A 29 11.19 -10.67 7.04
C ALA A 29 10.21 -10.78 5.85
N ILE A 30 9.06 -10.10 5.92
CA ILE A 30 8.09 -10.04 4.82
C ILE A 30 8.74 -9.41 3.57
N ASN A 31 9.38 -8.25 3.73
CA ASN A 31 10.03 -7.55 2.62
C ASN A 31 11.15 -8.39 1.97
N ASN A 32 11.88 -9.19 2.75
CA ASN A 32 12.90 -10.10 2.21
C ASN A 32 12.27 -11.23 1.38
N VAL A 33 11.14 -11.78 1.82
CA VAL A 33 10.40 -12.78 1.05
C VAL A 33 9.91 -12.19 -0.27
N ILE A 34 9.29 -11.01 -0.24
CA ILE A 34 8.79 -10.32 -1.44
C ILE A 34 9.92 -10.09 -2.45
N ARG A 35 11.09 -9.58 -2.01
CA ARG A 35 12.22 -9.34 -2.93
C ARG A 35 12.79 -10.62 -3.52
N ARG A 36 12.79 -11.73 -2.78
CA ARG A 36 13.19 -13.03 -3.31
C ARG A 36 12.21 -13.51 -4.38
N LEU A 37 10.91 -13.40 -4.13
CA LEU A 37 9.87 -13.82 -5.06
C LEU A 37 9.90 -13.02 -6.38
N ASN A 38 10.35 -11.77 -6.35
CA ASN A 38 10.41 -10.90 -7.53
C ASN A 38 11.75 -10.97 -8.27
N GLY A 39 12.54 -12.03 -8.06
CA GLY A 39 13.80 -12.24 -8.77
C GLY A 39 14.94 -11.28 -8.40
N VAL A 40 14.70 -10.21 -7.62
CA VAL A 40 15.67 -9.16 -7.26
C VAL A 40 16.92 -9.71 -6.56
N ARG A 41 16.84 -10.90 -5.96
CA ARG A 41 17.96 -11.56 -5.27
C ARG A 41 18.40 -12.87 -5.89
N ASN A 42 17.69 -13.38 -6.89
CA ASN A 42 18.00 -14.66 -7.52
C ASN A 42 17.42 -14.69 -8.94
N GLU A 43 18.28 -14.50 -9.94
CA GLU A 43 17.92 -14.55 -11.37
C GLU A 43 17.35 -15.92 -11.79
N LYS A 44 17.58 -16.97 -10.98
CA LYS A 44 17.12 -18.33 -11.27
C LYS A 44 15.64 -18.55 -10.95
N ASP A 45 15.02 -17.69 -10.14
CA ASP A 45 13.61 -17.81 -9.74
C ASP A 45 12.73 -16.93 -10.65
N ALA A 46 12.64 -17.35 -11.91
CA ALA A 46 11.64 -17.16 -12.99
C ALA A 46 10.67 -15.95 -13.12
N PHE A 47 10.68 -14.91 -12.29
CA PHE A 47 9.93 -13.68 -12.59
C PHE A 47 10.71 -12.44 -12.13
N VAL A 48 11.53 -11.92 -13.04
CA VAL A 48 12.26 -10.67 -12.82
C VAL A 48 11.30 -9.51 -13.10
N ILE A 49 10.88 -8.82 -12.04
CA ILE A 49 10.17 -7.55 -12.20
C ILE A 49 11.22 -6.47 -12.41
N ASP A 50 11.28 -5.93 -13.62
CA ASP A 50 12.11 -4.76 -13.93
C ASP A 50 11.56 -3.51 -13.22
N GLY A 51 12.45 -2.69 -12.63
CA GLY A 51 12.11 -1.42 -12.00
C GLY A 51 12.36 -1.35 -10.48
N ARG A 52 11.64 -0.45 -9.79
CA ARG A 52 11.86 -0.20 -8.34
C ARG A 52 11.57 -1.46 -7.51
N PRO A 53 12.39 -1.77 -6.49
CA PRO A 53 12.21 -2.97 -5.69
C PRO A 53 10.84 -2.97 -5.01
N SER A 54 10.11 -4.05 -5.26
CA SER A 54 8.85 -4.42 -4.63
C SER A 54 9.03 -4.69 -3.14
N GLY A 55 8.19 -4.04 -2.33
CA GLY A 55 8.11 -4.25 -0.89
C GLY A 55 6.70 -3.97 -0.40
N ASN A 56 6.45 -4.12 0.91
CA ASN A 56 5.12 -3.95 1.52
C ASN A 56 4.49 -2.59 1.17
N HIS A 57 5.29 -1.52 1.11
CA HIS A 57 4.81 -0.20 0.74
C HIS A 57 4.41 -0.10 -0.74
N SER A 58 5.11 -0.80 -1.64
CA SER A 58 4.78 -0.84 -3.06
C SER A 58 3.44 -1.54 -3.29
N ILE A 59 3.16 -2.63 -2.56
CA ILE A 59 1.85 -3.31 -2.61
C ILE A 59 0.73 -2.34 -2.20
N ARG A 60 0.88 -1.66 -1.06
CA ARG A 60 -0.08 -0.65 -0.61
C ARG A 60 -0.31 0.45 -1.66
N ARG A 61 0.77 0.92 -2.28
CA ARG A 61 0.72 1.94 -3.33
C ARG A 61 -0.05 1.48 -4.56
N THR A 62 0.24 0.29 -5.07
CA THR A 62 -0.46 -0.29 -6.23
C THR A 62 -1.95 -0.48 -5.93
N THR A 63 -2.31 -1.13 -4.81
CA THR A 63 -3.72 -1.36 -4.45
C THR A 63 -4.52 -0.06 -4.35
N ILE A 64 -3.97 0.97 -3.70
CA ILE A 64 -4.68 2.26 -3.57
C ILE A 64 -4.81 2.96 -4.93
N SER A 65 -3.80 2.83 -5.81
CA SER A 65 -3.85 3.41 -7.15
C SER A 65 -4.91 2.75 -8.02
N GLU A 66 -4.96 1.41 -8.03
CA GLU A 66 -5.97 0.66 -8.80
C GLU A 66 -7.40 0.94 -8.31
N LEU A 67 -7.61 1.01 -6.98
CA LEU A 67 -8.91 1.35 -6.41
C LEU A 67 -9.35 2.77 -6.78
N HIS A 68 -8.42 3.72 -6.79
CA HIS A 68 -8.70 5.09 -7.21
C HIS A 68 -9.05 5.17 -8.69
N GLU A 69 -8.25 4.53 -9.55
CA GLU A 69 -8.45 4.55 -10.99
C GLU A 69 -9.75 3.87 -11.42
N ALA A 70 -10.11 2.76 -10.77
CA ALA A 70 -11.34 2.05 -11.08
C ALA A 70 -12.61 2.86 -10.73
N MET A 71 -12.47 3.95 -9.96
CA MET A 71 -13.58 4.82 -9.51
C MET A 71 -14.72 4.04 -8.83
N VAL A 72 -14.43 2.86 -8.28
CA VAL A 72 -15.42 1.96 -7.65
C VAL A 72 -15.81 2.39 -6.24
N ILE A 73 -15.02 3.28 -5.63
CA ILE A 73 -15.26 3.82 -4.30
C ILE A 73 -15.04 5.33 -4.27
N SER A 74 -15.72 6.02 -3.36
CA SER A 74 -15.51 7.45 -3.15
C SER A 74 -14.12 7.75 -2.61
N GLU A 75 -13.62 8.96 -2.84
CA GLU A 75 -12.37 9.44 -2.24
C GLU A 75 -12.39 9.38 -0.70
N ASP A 76 -13.54 9.67 -0.08
CA ASP A 76 -13.68 9.62 1.38
C ASP A 76 -13.54 8.18 1.92
N THR A 77 -14.09 7.21 1.18
CA THR A 77 -13.88 5.78 1.45
C THR A 77 -12.42 5.38 1.22
N LEU A 78 -11.79 5.87 0.15
CA LEU A 78 -10.40 5.54 -0.19
C LEU A 78 -9.43 6.08 0.86
N LYS A 79 -9.58 7.32 1.35
CA LYS A 79 -8.71 7.85 2.42
C LYS A 79 -8.92 7.08 3.73
N THR A 80 -10.15 6.66 4.03
CA THR A 80 -10.46 5.88 5.23
C THR A 80 -9.80 4.50 5.14
N PHE A 81 -9.90 3.84 3.99
CA PHE A 81 -9.21 2.58 3.71
C PHE A 81 -7.68 2.73 3.81
N ALA A 82 -7.13 3.83 3.32
CA ALA A 82 -5.72 4.15 3.44
C ALA A 82 -5.29 4.55 4.86
N GLY A 83 -6.22 4.73 5.81
CA GLY A 83 -5.91 5.21 7.17
C GLY A 83 -5.35 6.63 7.21
N HIS A 84 -5.75 7.47 6.26
CA HIS A 84 -5.31 8.86 6.16
C HIS A 84 -6.43 9.82 6.58
N LYS A 85 -6.04 10.89 7.29
CA LYS A 85 -6.96 11.96 7.68
C LYS A 85 -7.53 12.70 6.46
N ASP A 86 -6.67 12.94 5.48
CA ASP A 86 -6.95 13.78 4.32
C ASP A 86 -6.64 13.05 3.01
N ILE A 87 -7.52 13.20 2.00
CA ILE A 87 -7.36 12.56 0.68
C ILE A 87 -6.06 13.01 -0.03
N SER A 88 -5.63 14.25 0.22
CA SER A 88 -4.40 14.80 -0.37
C SER A 88 -3.16 13.99 -0.02
N THR A 89 -3.11 13.35 1.15
CA THR A 89 -2.00 12.45 1.53
C THR A 89 -2.08 11.14 0.75
N THR A 90 -3.29 10.60 0.55
CA THR A 90 -3.50 9.39 -0.26
C THR A 90 -3.14 9.63 -1.72
N GLN A 91 -3.58 10.76 -2.29
CA GLN A 91 -3.24 11.17 -3.65
C GLN A 91 -1.73 11.36 -3.83
N LYS A 92 -1.06 12.10 -2.95
CA LYS A 92 0.39 12.33 -3.05
C LYS A 92 1.23 11.07 -2.86
N CYS A 93 0.88 10.23 -1.88
CA CYS A 93 1.71 9.08 -1.52
C CYS A 93 1.50 7.89 -2.45
N TYR A 94 0.28 7.70 -2.96
CA TYR A 94 -0.07 6.45 -3.61
C TYR A 94 -0.46 6.61 -5.07
N ILE A 95 -1.29 7.59 -5.39
CA ILE A 95 -1.85 7.73 -6.73
C ILE A 95 -0.75 8.18 -7.69
N HIS A 96 -0.42 7.28 -8.61
CA HIS A 96 0.43 7.55 -9.76
C HIS A 96 -0.37 7.24 -11.02
N GLN A 97 -0.02 7.91 -12.11
CA GLN A 97 -0.63 7.64 -13.40
C GLN A 97 -0.27 6.19 -13.80
N THR A 98 -1.29 5.37 -13.91
CA THR A 98 -1.22 3.94 -14.25
C THR A 98 -1.54 3.70 -15.73
N LYS A 99 -2.21 4.66 -16.38
CA LYS A 99 -2.43 4.75 -17.82
C LYS A 99 -1.51 5.78 -18.46
N ASP A 100 -1.28 5.61 -19.76
CA ASP A 100 -0.54 6.59 -20.55
C ASP A 100 -1.28 7.94 -20.53
N ILE A 101 -0.53 9.04 -20.48
CA ILE A 101 -1.11 10.40 -20.49
C ILE A 101 -1.94 10.65 -21.76
N THR A 102 -1.62 9.96 -22.85
CA THR A 102 -2.37 10.01 -24.11
C THR A 102 -3.80 9.52 -23.99
N GLU A 103 -4.12 8.66 -23.02
CA GLU A 103 -5.49 8.20 -22.78
C GLU A 103 -6.38 9.26 -22.13
N TYR A 104 -5.82 10.36 -21.62
CA TYR A 104 -6.56 11.48 -21.03
C TYR A 104 -6.69 12.67 -21.98
N ALA A 105 -6.27 12.54 -23.25
CA ALA A 105 -6.23 13.65 -24.20
C ALA A 105 -7.60 14.33 -24.38
N GLU A 106 -8.68 13.56 -24.39
CA GLU A 106 -10.06 14.08 -24.53
C GLU A 106 -10.49 14.91 -23.31
N GLU A 107 -10.12 14.51 -22.10
CA GLU A 107 -10.43 15.26 -20.87
C GLU A 107 -9.62 16.55 -20.78
N PHE A 108 -8.35 16.53 -21.22
CA PHE A 108 -7.56 17.76 -21.32
C PHE A 108 -8.13 18.74 -22.36
N ALA A 109 -8.60 18.25 -23.51
CA ALA A 109 -9.23 19.09 -24.52
C ALA A 109 -10.47 19.82 -23.96
N LYS A 110 -11.32 19.13 -23.17
CA LYS A 110 -12.50 19.75 -22.55
C LYS A 110 -12.19 20.91 -21.60
N VAL A 111 -11.02 20.91 -20.97
CA VAL A 111 -10.59 21.95 -20.00
C VAL A 111 -9.81 23.06 -20.69
N LEU A 112 -9.07 22.74 -21.74
CA LEU A 112 -8.27 23.73 -22.49
C LEU A 112 -9.09 24.50 -23.52
N ASP A 113 -10.19 23.91 -24.01
CA ASP A 113 -11.14 24.54 -24.93
C ASP A 113 -12.32 25.23 -24.19
N SER A 114 -12.29 25.31 -22.86
CA SER A 114 -13.27 26.02 -21.99
C SER A 114 -12.71 27.33 -21.44
#